data_AF-A0A7W1BIT5-F1
#
_entry.id   AF-A0A7W1BIT5-F1
#
_cell.length_a   1.000
_cell.length_b   1.000
_cell.length_c   1.000
_cell.angle_alpha   90.00
_cell.angle_beta   90.00
_cell.angle_gamma   90.00
#
_symmetry.space_group_name_H-M   'P 1'
#
loop_
_entity.id
_entity.type
_entity.pdbx_description
1 polymer ?
#
loop_
_entity_poly.entity_id
_entity_poly.type
_entity_poly.pdbx_seq_one_letter_code
_entity_poly.pdbx_strand_id
1 'polypeptide(L)'
;MCGVSGAYGAGSGTSATIAAGVRRMTAQLTHRGPDDRGWLQRDDVILAHNRLSIIDLSDCGRQPMPNETGTVWACYNGEIYNYDALRAQLAALGHHFNSKSDTEVLVHGYESWGIHGLLTRLRGMFAFALYEAGASDNAGSGVLYLARDRFGIKPLYFSGAADGSTLIFASEVRALMKSGSIRSDEDPRGWLGYLLFGSVPSPWTTYRAIQTLPAGCYLEARPNGFKLDRYFDVGESFLAGEEFRAITPHAPNGRKPVDAKEDFHRSLRSVLEETVRLHLLSDAPLGVFLSGGIDSSALVSLAAREKQELRTVGIVFDEAEYSEERYQRMVAERYHTDHRSIRITAADGRDG
;
A
#
# COMPACT_ATOMS: atom_id res chain seq x y z
N MET A 1 2.69 9.69 0.35
CA MET A 1 2.47 8.31 -0.15
C MET A 1 2.05 8.42 -1.60
N CYS A 2 2.50 7.61 -2.55
CA CYS A 2 2.09 7.75 -3.95
C CYS A 2 0.56 7.67 -4.19
N GLY A 3 0.14 8.16 -5.36
CA GLY A 3 -1.23 8.02 -5.88
C GLY A 3 -1.22 7.21 -7.17
N VAL A 4 -2.06 6.18 -7.23
CA VAL A 4 -2.28 5.35 -8.42
C VAL A 4 -3.67 5.68 -8.98
N SER A 5 -3.78 5.80 -10.30
CA SER A 5 -5.05 6.00 -11.00
C SER A 5 -5.01 5.39 -12.41
N GLY A 6 -6.15 4.97 -12.93
CA GLY A 6 -6.19 4.44 -14.29
C GLY A 6 -7.54 3.93 -14.72
N ALA A 7 -7.57 3.42 -15.94
CA ALA A 7 -8.74 2.80 -16.55
C ALA A 7 -8.33 1.65 -17.46
N TYR A 8 -9.19 0.64 -17.60
CA TYR A 8 -9.00 -0.51 -18.48
C TYR A 8 -10.32 -0.90 -19.16
N GLY A 9 -10.33 -1.17 -20.46
CA GLY A 9 -11.52 -1.57 -21.20
C GLY A 9 -11.21 -1.97 -22.64
N ALA A 10 -11.85 -3.05 -23.14
CA ALA A 10 -11.55 -3.62 -24.45
C ALA A 10 -12.37 -3.00 -25.59
N GLY A 11 -11.68 -2.68 -26.70
CA GLY A 11 -12.29 -2.22 -27.96
C GLY A 11 -12.50 -0.70 -28.02
N SER A 12 -11.80 -0.02 -28.95
CA SER A 12 -11.82 1.45 -29.17
C SER A 12 -11.57 2.36 -27.96
N GLY A 13 -11.28 1.78 -26.79
CA GLY A 13 -9.98 1.90 -26.16
C GLY A 13 -9.59 3.30 -25.74
N THR A 14 -9.77 3.60 -24.45
CA THR A 14 -9.38 4.87 -23.83
C THR A 14 -9.81 6.09 -24.64
N SER A 15 -11.11 6.18 -24.92
CA SER A 15 -11.70 7.35 -25.57
C SER A 15 -11.18 8.65 -24.95
N ALA A 16 -11.13 9.73 -25.72
CA ALA A 16 -10.70 11.04 -25.22
C ALA A 16 -11.43 11.44 -23.92
N THR A 17 -12.68 11.00 -23.75
CA THR A 17 -13.47 11.16 -22.52
C THR A 17 -12.87 10.40 -21.33
N ILE A 18 -12.52 9.12 -21.48
CA ILE A 18 -11.89 8.32 -20.43
C ILE A 18 -10.51 8.91 -20.08
N ALA A 19 -9.70 9.26 -21.09
CA ALA A 19 -8.40 9.88 -20.87
C ALA A 19 -8.51 11.21 -20.10
N ALA A 20 -9.47 12.07 -20.47
CA ALA A 20 -9.75 13.28 -19.72
C ALA A 20 -10.22 12.99 -18.28
N GLY A 21 -11.02 11.95 -18.08
CA GLY A 21 -11.43 11.46 -16.77
C GLY A 21 -10.24 11.07 -15.90
N VAL A 22 -9.35 10.21 -16.41
CA VAL A 22 -8.14 9.78 -15.66
C VAL A 22 -7.24 10.97 -15.36
N ARG A 23 -7.05 11.93 -16.28
CA ARG A 23 -6.29 13.17 -15.98
C ARG A 23 -6.85 13.95 -14.79
N ARG A 24 -8.18 14.07 -14.68
CA ARG A 24 -8.82 14.70 -13.50
C ARG A 24 -8.60 13.88 -12.23
N MET A 25 -8.66 12.55 -12.31
CA MET A 25 -8.36 11.66 -11.19
C MET A 25 -6.91 11.83 -10.71
N THR A 26 -5.95 11.81 -11.63
CA THR A 26 -4.51 12.01 -11.33
C THR A 26 -4.25 13.39 -10.72
N ALA A 27 -4.86 14.45 -11.27
CA ALA A 27 -4.75 15.78 -10.68
C ALA A 27 -5.24 15.83 -9.22
N GLN A 28 -6.34 15.13 -8.91
CA GLN A 28 -6.89 15.01 -7.55
C GLN A 28 -5.99 14.26 -6.56
N LEU A 29 -4.99 13.51 -7.05
CA LEU A 29 -4.06 12.72 -6.24
C LEU A 29 -2.70 13.42 -6.02
N THR A 30 -2.56 14.70 -6.40
CA THR A 30 -1.29 15.43 -6.28
C THR A 30 -0.78 15.53 -4.84
N HIS A 31 -1.67 15.68 -3.85
CA HIS A 31 -1.29 15.74 -2.43
C HIS A 31 -0.64 14.46 -1.92
N ARG A 32 -0.88 13.32 -2.60
CA ARG A 32 -0.27 12.04 -2.26
C ARG A 32 1.18 12.00 -2.73
N GLY A 33 1.40 12.29 -4.01
CA GLY A 33 2.70 12.26 -4.67
C GLY A 33 3.00 13.58 -5.39
N PRO A 34 3.65 14.53 -4.71
CA PRO A 34 3.94 15.84 -5.27
C PRO A 34 5.23 15.88 -6.11
N ASP A 35 6.10 14.87 -6.04
CA ASP A 35 7.46 14.94 -6.56
C ASP A 35 7.54 14.69 -8.07
N ASP A 36 6.71 13.77 -8.58
CA ASP A 36 6.68 13.43 -10.00
C ASP A 36 5.30 12.90 -10.44
N ARG A 37 5.06 12.90 -11.76
CA ARG A 37 3.87 12.34 -12.39
C ARG A 37 4.23 11.54 -13.62
N GLY A 38 3.62 10.37 -13.77
CA GLY A 38 3.77 9.56 -14.98
C GLY A 38 2.44 9.12 -15.59
N TRP A 39 2.51 8.78 -16.87
CA TRP A 39 1.36 8.45 -17.70
C TRP A 39 1.77 7.43 -18.75
N LEU A 40 1.02 6.32 -18.79
CA LEU A 40 1.07 5.33 -19.85
C LEU A 40 -0.33 5.22 -20.45
N GLN A 41 -0.42 5.32 -21.77
CA GLN A 41 -1.64 5.03 -22.50
C GLN A 41 -1.32 4.00 -23.59
N ARG A 42 -2.18 2.99 -23.65
CA ARG A 42 -2.28 1.97 -24.69
C ARG A 42 -3.74 1.91 -25.12
N ASP A 43 -4.03 1.07 -26.11
CA ASP A 43 -5.38 0.96 -26.66
C ASP A 43 -6.39 0.59 -25.57
N ASP A 44 -6.09 -0.37 -24.71
CA ASP A 44 -7.03 -0.92 -23.72
C ASP A 44 -6.78 -0.45 -22.28
N VAL A 45 -5.72 0.32 -22.01
CA VAL A 45 -5.36 0.75 -20.65
C VAL A 45 -4.79 2.17 -20.60
N ILE A 46 -5.15 2.91 -19.55
CA ILE A 46 -4.38 4.04 -19.04
C ILE A 46 -3.90 3.71 -17.63
N LEU A 47 -2.59 3.85 -17.40
CA LEU A 47 -1.99 3.87 -16.07
C LEU A 47 -1.41 5.27 -15.80
N ALA A 48 -1.73 5.84 -14.65
CA ALA A 48 -1.24 7.14 -14.23
C ALA A 48 -0.82 7.13 -12.76
N HIS A 49 0.25 7.85 -12.47
CA HIS A 49 0.91 7.84 -11.17
C HIS A 49 1.28 9.23 -10.69
N ASN A 50 1.16 9.44 -9.38
CA ASN A 50 1.69 10.58 -8.63
C ASN A 50 2.70 10.03 -7.62
N ARG A 51 3.96 10.46 -7.73
CA ARG A 51 5.07 9.90 -6.95
C ARG A 51 5.40 10.75 -5.74
N LEU A 52 5.54 10.10 -4.59
CA LEU A 52 6.35 10.58 -3.48
C LEU A 52 7.60 9.69 -3.44
N SER A 53 8.77 10.27 -3.66
CA SER A 53 10.02 9.53 -3.82
C SER A 53 10.62 9.22 -2.45
N ILE A 54 10.59 7.95 -2.04
CA ILE A 54 11.10 7.46 -0.75
C ILE A 54 12.29 6.52 -0.92
N ILE A 55 12.17 5.55 -1.84
CA ILE A 55 13.25 4.63 -2.24
C ILE A 55 13.60 4.96 -3.69
N ASP A 56 14.90 5.09 -3.97
CA ASP A 56 15.47 5.52 -5.25
C ASP A 56 14.96 6.89 -5.70
N LEU A 57 15.57 7.98 -5.22
CA LEU A 57 15.15 9.34 -5.56
C LEU A 57 15.45 9.76 -7.01
N SER A 58 16.05 8.88 -7.82
CA SER A 58 16.39 9.17 -9.21
C SER A 58 15.19 9.02 -10.15
N ASP A 59 15.40 9.41 -11.41
CA ASP A 59 14.43 9.21 -12.49
C ASP A 59 14.21 7.73 -12.84
N CYS A 60 15.12 6.82 -12.44
CA CYS A 60 14.94 5.39 -12.64
C CYS A 60 13.77 4.82 -11.81
N GLY A 61 13.38 5.49 -10.73
CA GLY A 61 12.24 5.11 -9.89
C GLY A 61 10.87 5.62 -10.40
N ARG A 62 10.82 6.29 -11.56
CA ARG A 62 9.56 6.81 -12.13
C ARG A 62 8.59 5.70 -12.50
N GLN A 63 7.30 6.02 -12.45
CA GLN A 63 6.21 5.09 -12.73
C GLN A 63 5.17 5.75 -13.62
N PRO A 64 4.44 5.03 -14.51
CA PRO A 64 4.42 3.57 -14.67
C PRO A 64 5.78 2.97 -15.07
N MET A 65 6.24 1.96 -14.34
CA MET A 65 7.56 1.34 -14.50
C MET A 65 7.46 0.13 -15.42
N PRO A 66 8.19 0.09 -16.55
CA PRO A 66 8.22 -1.06 -17.46
C PRO A 66 9.20 -2.15 -17.02
N ASN A 67 9.01 -3.37 -17.53
CA ASN A 67 10.10 -4.35 -17.69
C ASN A 67 11.04 -3.95 -18.84
N GLU A 68 12.10 -4.71 -19.10
CA GLU A 68 13.13 -4.40 -20.08
C GLU A 68 12.60 -4.32 -21.52
N THR A 69 11.50 -5.02 -21.80
CA THR A 69 10.88 -5.09 -23.14
C THR A 69 9.68 -4.16 -23.30
N GLY A 70 9.24 -3.49 -22.24
CA GLY A 70 8.06 -2.63 -22.26
C GLY A 70 6.74 -3.37 -22.50
N THR A 71 6.68 -4.67 -22.19
CA THR A 71 5.48 -5.50 -22.27
C THR A 71 4.73 -5.56 -20.93
N VAL A 72 5.41 -5.40 -19.80
CA VAL A 72 4.82 -5.39 -18.46
C VAL A 72 5.06 -4.04 -17.81
N TRP A 73 4.03 -3.46 -17.19
CA TRP A 73 4.08 -2.12 -16.59
C TRP A 73 3.46 -2.12 -15.20
N ALA A 74 4.05 -1.41 -14.23
CA ALA A 74 3.53 -1.29 -12.87
C ALA A 74 3.36 0.17 -12.42
N CYS A 75 2.23 0.47 -11.78
CA CYS A 75 2.00 1.64 -10.93
C CYS A 75 1.78 1.18 -9.49
N TYR A 76 2.46 1.81 -8.55
CA TYR A 76 2.63 1.28 -7.21
C TYR A 76 2.57 2.39 -6.16
N ASN A 77 1.82 2.13 -5.10
CA ASN A 77 1.80 2.91 -3.87
C ASN A 77 2.06 1.96 -2.71
N GLY A 78 3.29 1.94 -2.19
CA GLY A 78 3.69 1.02 -1.14
C GLY A 78 5.17 1.09 -0.79
N GLU A 79 5.59 0.16 0.06
CA GLU A 79 6.98 -0.27 0.28
C GLU A 79 7.03 -1.81 0.35
N ILE A 80 7.90 -2.46 -0.44
CA ILE A 80 8.20 -3.91 -0.40
C ILE A 80 9.47 -4.07 0.41
N TYR A 81 9.33 -4.40 1.69
CA TYR A 81 10.45 -4.44 2.63
C TYR A 81 11.49 -5.52 2.32
N ASN A 82 11.09 -6.61 1.66
CA ASN A 82 12.00 -7.68 1.27
C ASN A 82 12.53 -7.54 -0.16
N TYR A 83 12.44 -6.36 -0.78
CA TYR A 83 12.78 -6.16 -2.18
C TYR A 83 14.23 -6.56 -2.50
N ASP A 84 15.22 -6.23 -1.66
CA ASP A 84 16.62 -6.60 -1.90
C ASP A 84 16.81 -8.12 -2.07
N ALA A 85 16.15 -8.91 -1.22
CA ALA A 85 16.21 -10.37 -1.29
C ALA A 85 15.51 -10.90 -2.56
N LEU A 86 14.38 -10.30 -2.94
CA LEU A 86 13.66 -10.65 -4.17
C LEU A 86 14.47 -10.27 -5.42
N ARG A 87 15.14 -9.10 -5.41
CA ARG A 87 16.03 -8.66 -6.49
C ARG A 87 17.16 -9.65 -6.72
N ALA A 88 17.79 -10.15 -5.65
CA ALA A 88 18.83 -11.17 -5.77
C ALA A 88 18.30 -12.48 -6.38
N GLN A 89 17.10 -12.92 -5.99
CA GLN A 89 16.46 -14.11 -6.58
C GLN A 89 16.14 -13.90 -8.06
N LEU A 90 15.60 -12.74 -8.43
CA LEU A 90 15.23 -12.41 -9.81
C LEU A 90 16.46 -12.23 -10.71
N ALA A 91 17.53 -11.62 -10.20
CA ALA A 91 18.81 -11.54 -10.91
C ALA A 91 19.39 -12.94 -11.18
N ALA A 92 19.26 -13.87 -10.23
CA ALA A 92 19.65 -15.28 -10.43
C ALA A 92 18.78 -16.01 -11.46
N LEU A 93 17.56 -15.52 -11.73
CA LEU A 93 16.68 -15.99 -12.81
C LEU A 93 16.93 -15.29 -14.15
N GLY A 94 17.89 -14.36 -14.22
CA GLY A 94 18.31 -13.69 -15.45
C GLY A 94 17.73 -12.28 -15.68
N HIS A 95 17.00 -11.72 -14.71
CA HIS A 95 16.44 -10.37 -14.83
C HIS A 95 17.49 -9.28 -14.64
N HIS A 96 17.33 -8.16 -15.36
CA HIS A 96 18.26 -7.04 -15.34
C HIS A 96 17.60 -5.76 -14.83
N PHE A 97 17.93 -5.41 -13.59
CA PHE A 97 17.39 -4.21 -12.95
C PHE A 97 18.10 -2.93 -13.39
N ASN A 98 17.31 -1.91 -13.73
CA ASN A 98 17.75 -0.58 -14.16
C ASN A 98 17.45 0.52 -13.13
N SER A 99 16.73 0.21 -12.05
CA SER A 99 16.48 1.11 -10.92
C SER A 99 16.95 0.49 -9.60
N LYS A 100 16.99 1.28 -8.53
CA LYS A 100 17.10 0.77 -7.15
C LYS A 100 15.75 0.72 -6.43
N SER A 101 14.68 1.12 -7.12
CA SER A 101 13.32 1.12 -6.60
C SER A 101 12.87 -0.31 -6.27
N ASP A 102 12.11 -0.43 -5.20
CA ASP A 102 11.42 -1.66 -4.82
C ASP A 102 10.33 -2.04 -5.85
N THR A 103 9.83 -1.05 -6.60
CA THR A 103 8.78 -1.22 -7.62
C THR A 103 9.20 -2.18 -8.74
N GLU A 104 10.48 -2.23 -9.10
CA GLU A 104 10.98 -3.02 -10.22
C GLU A 104 10.86 -4.53 -9.98
N VAL A 105 10.79 -4.93 -8.70
CA VAL A 105 10.49 -6.32 -8.31
C VAL A 105 9.10 -6.77 -8.81
N LEU A 106 8.15 -5.85 -8.98
CA LEU A 106 6.80 -6.18 -9.43
C LEU A 106 6.77 -6.69 -10.87
N VAL A 107 7.47 -6.02 -11.79
CA VAL A 107 7.44 -6.39 -13.21
C VAL A 107 8.19 -7.71 -13.44
N HIS A 108 9.41 -7.85 -12.90
CA HIS A 108 10.21 -9.08 -13.04
C HIS A 108 9.64 -10.25 -12.25
N GLY A 109 9.12 -9.98 -11.05
CA GLY A 109 8.50 -11.00 -10.21
C GLY A 109 7.21 -11.56 -10.83
N TYR A 110 6.44 -10.72 -11.54
CA TYR A 110 5.31 -11.18 -12.34
C TYR A 110 5.78 -12.09 -13.48
N GLU A 111 6.80 -11.69 -14.24
CA GLU A 111 7.34 -12.49 -15.35
C GLU A 111 7.84 -13.87 -14.90
N SER A 112 8.49 -13.95 -13.73
CA SER A 112 9.02 -15.21 -13.22
C SER A 112 8.00 -16.10 -12.52
N TRP A 113 7.03 -15.53 -11.82
CA TRP A 113 6.21 -16.28 -10.86
C TRP A 113 4.70 -16.15 -11.10
N GLY A 114 4.27 -15.33 -12.06
CA GLY A 114 2.89 -14.93 -12.24
C GLY A 114 2.35 -14.11 -11.06
N ILE A 115 1.12 -13.61 -11.19
CA ILE A 115 0.53 -12.71 -10.18
C ILE A 115 0.44 -13.35 -8.78
N HIS A 116 -0.02 -14.60 -8.68
CA HIS A 116 -0.18 -15.27 -7.39
C HIS A 116 1.18 -15.61 -6.74
N GLY A 117 2.13 -16.09 -7.53
CA GLY A 117 3.48 -16.39 -7.06
C GLY A 117 4.24 -15.14 -6.62
N LEU A 118 4.04 -14.01 -7.30
CA LEU A 118 4.53 -12.71 -6.87
C LEU A 118 3.93 -12.29 -5.52
N LEU A 119 2.60 -12.22 -5.43
CA LEU A 119 1.90 -11.70 -4.24
C LEU A 119 2.19 -12.46 -2.95
N THR A 120 2.38 -13.79 -3.04
CA THR A 120 2.73 -14.64 -1.90
C THR A 120 4.16 -14.39 -1.38
N ARG A 121 5.05 -13.83 -2.20
CA ARG A 121 6.45 -13.50 -1.86
C ARG A 121 6.65 -12.08 -1.35
N LEU A 122 5.74 -11.16 -1.65
CA LEU A 122 5.86 -9.77 -1.21
C LEU A 122 5.63 -9.65 0.30
N ARG A 123 6.60 -9.03 1.00
CA ARG A 123 6.47 -8.57 2.39
C ARG A 123 6.47 -7.04 2.37
N GLY A 124 5.33 -6.42 2.58
CA GLY A 124 5.20 -4.98 2.43
C GLY A 124 3.79 -4.47 2.66
N MET A 125 3.65 -3.16 2.59
CA MET A 125 2.36 -2.48 2.46
C MET A 125 2.25 -1.94 1.05
N PHE A 126 1.20 -2.28 0.31
CA PHE A 126 1.14 -1.96 -1.12
C PHE A 126 -0.27 -1.97 -1.69
N ALA A 127 -0.45 -1.11 -2.67
CA ALA A 127 -1.52 -1.16 -3.64
C ALA A 127 -0.91 -0.90 -5.01
N PHE A 128 -1.16 -1.76 -5.98
CA PHE A 128 -0.60 -1.59 -7.32
C PHE A 128 -1.57 -1.95 -8.44
N ALA A 129 -1.28 -1.39 -9.60
CA ALA A 129 -1.81 -1.78 -10.90
C ALA A 129 -0.65 -2.31 -11.75
N LEU A 130 -0.74 -3.56 -12.22
CA LEU A 130 0.24 -4.19 -13.10
C LEU A 130 -0.46 -4.58 -14.39
N TYR A 131 0.07 -4.16 -15.53
CA TYR A 131 -0.49 -4.42 -16.84
C TYR A 131 0.50 -5.21 -17.69
N GLU A 132 0.04 -6.34 -18.25
CA GLU A 132 0.74 -7.08 -19.28
C GLU A 132 0.09 -6.81 -20.63
N ALA A 133 0.86 -6.28 -21.58
CA ALA A 133 0.42 -5.99 -22.93
C ALA A 133 0.11 -7.28 -23.70
N GLY A 134 -0.94 -7.26 -24.51
CA GLY A 134 -1.24 -8.33 -25.46
C GLY A 134 -0.23 -8.37 -26.63
N ALA A 135 -0.11 -9.51 -27.29
CA ALA A 135 0.79 -9.69 -28.44
C ALA A 135 0.45 -8.77 -29.62
N SER A 136 1.47 -8.24 -30.31
CA SER A 136 1.37 -7.21 -31.36
C SER A 136 0.66 -7.65 -32.64
N ASP A 137 0.52 -8.95 -32.90
CA ASP A 137 0.26 -9.45 -34.26
C ASP A 137 -1.22 -9.78 -34.54
N ASN A 138 -2.13 -9.01 -33.94
CA ASN A 138 -3.60 -9.13 -33.95
C ASN A 138 -4.22 -10.10 -32.92
N ALA A 139 -5.11 -9.53 -32.08
CA ALA A 139 -6.27 -10.13 -31.40
C ALA A 139 -6.24 -10.37 -29.87
N GLY A 140 -5.18 -10.05 -29.13
CA GLY A 140 -5.21 -10.12 -27.66
C GLY A 140 -5.22 -8.73 -27.02
N SER A 141 -6.27 -8.36 -26.29
CA SER A 141 -6.15 -7.27 -25.30
C SER A 141 -5.24 -7.73 -24.16
N GLY A 142 -4.50 -6.80 -23.56
CA GLY A 142 -3.66 -7.05 -22.41
C GLY A 142 -4.48 -7.38 -21.15
N VAL A 143 -3.78 -7.71 -20.07
CA VAL A 143 -4.37 -8.07 -18.78
C VAL A 143 -3.97 -7.03 -17.75
N LEU A 144 -4.95 -6.53 -17.00
CA LEU A 144 -4.69 -5.64 -15.87
C LEU A 144 -4.90 -6.39 -14.55
N TYR A 145 -3.92 -6.31 -13.68
CA TYR A 145 -3.98 -6.76 -12.30
C TYR A 145 -4.02 -5.57 -11.36
N LEU A 146 -5.04 -5.50 -10.49
CA LEU A 146 -5.06 -4.60 -9.34
C LEU A 146 -4.83 -5.44 -8.09
N ALA A 147 -3.88 -5.10 -7.24
CA ALA A 147 -3.62 -5.87 -6.02
C ALA A 147 -3.44 -4.98 -4.80
N ARG A 148 -3.80 -5.51 -3.63
CA ARG A 148 -3.70 -4.83 -2.35
C ARG A 148 -3.09 -5.75 -1.29
N ASP A 149 -2.26 -5.18 -0.42
CA ASP A 149 -1.53 -5.91 0.61
C ASP A 149 -2.43 -6.68 1.59
N ARG A 150 -1.78 -7.58 2.33
CA ARG A 150 -2.39 -8.56 3.25
C ARG A 150 -3.34 -7.95 4.27
N PHE A 151 -3.10 -6.71 4.69
CA PHE A 151 -3.89 -6.03 5.73
C PHE A 151 -4.66 -4.82 5.19
N GLY A 152 -4.55 -4.52 3.90
CA GLY A 152 -5.18 -3.37 3.27
C GLY A 152 -4.61 -2.03 3.75
N ILE A 153 -3.31 -1.97 4.08
CA ILE A 153 -2.66 -0.75 4.59
C ILE A 153 -2.70 0.35 3.54
N LYS A 154 -2.35 0.05 2.28
CA LYS A 154 -2.40 1.04 1.19
C LYS A 154 -3.77 0.98 0.51
N PRO A 155 -4.44 2.12 0.26
CA PRO A 155 -5.79 2.12 -0.29
C PRO A 155 -5.81 1.89 -1.80
N LEU A 156 -6.80 1.14 -2.28
CA LEU A 156 -7.14 1.00 -3.69
C LEU A 156 -8.64 0.78 -3.84
N TYR A 157 -9.25 1.55 -4.73
CA TYR A 157 -10.68 1.53 -5.03
C TYR A 157 -10.89 1.36 -6.52
N PHE A 158 -12.01 0.77 -6.89
CA PHE A 158 -12.38 0.58 -8.28
C PHE A 158 -13.89 0.70 -8.50
N SER A 159 -14.26 0.94 -9.75
CA SER A 159 -15.63 1.02 -10.22
C SER A 159 -15.70 0.50 -11.65
N GLY A 160 -16.73 -0.29 -11.97
CA GLY A 160 -17.10 -0.53 -13.37
C GLY A 160 -17.90 0.67 -13.89
N ALA A 161 -17.61 1.12 -15.11
CA ALA A 161 -18.45 2.10 -15.80
C ALA A 161 -19.91 1.60 -15.86
N ALA A 162 -20.87 2.52 -15.89
CA ALA A 162 -22.29 2.17 -15.85
C ALA A 162 -22.75 1.29 -17.03
N ASP A 163 -22.00 1.27 -18.13
CA ASP A 163 -22.20 0.43 -19.30
C ASP A 163 -21.44 -0.91 -19.23
N GLY A 164 -20.67 -1.15 -18.16
CA GLY A 164 -19.88 -2.36 -17.94
C GLY A 164 -18.62 -2.48 -18.79
N SER A 165 -18.30 -1.49 -19.63
CA SER A 165 -17.24 -1.59 -20.65
C SER A 165 -15.84 -1.28 -20.13
N THR A 166 -15.76 -0.49 -19.05
CA THR A 166 -14.50 0.09 -18.57
C THR A 166 -14.39 -0.05 -17.05
N LEU A 167 -13.30 -0.63 -16.57
CA LEU A 167 -12.88 -0.58 -15.17
C LEU A 167 -12.10 0.72 -14.91
N ILE A 168 -12.46 1.47 -13.89
CA ILE A 168 -11.74 2.66 -13.44
C ILE A 168 -11.26 2.43 -12.01
N PHE A 169 -10.01 2.79 -11.69
CA PHE A 169 -9.43 2.59 -10.36
C PHE A 169 -8.61 3.79 -9.90
N ALA A 170 -8.54 3.98 -8.57
CA ALA A 170 -7.66 4.97 -7.96
C ALA A 170 -7.35 4.64 -6.49
N SER A 171 -6.30 5.26 -5.95
CA SER A 171 -5.97 5.19 -4.52
C SER A 171 -6.99 5.86 -3.60
N GLU A 172 -7.90 6.69 -4.12
CA GLU A 172 -8.88 7.42 -3.32
C GLU A 172 -10.25 7.52 -4.01
N VAL A 173 -11.32 7.37 -3.23
CA VAL A 173 -12.71 7.51 -3.68
C VAL A 173 -12.97 8.88 -4.33
N ARG A 174 -12.46 9.96 -3.72
CA ARG A 174 -12.61 11.32 -4.27
C ARG A 174 -11.97 11.49 -5.66
N ALA A 175 -10.90 10.75 -5.96
CA ALA A 175 -10.29 10.78 -7.29
C ALA A 175 -11.23 10.12 -8.30
N LEU A 176 -11.74 8.93 -8.00
CA LEU A 176 -12.73 8.24 -8.83
C LEU A 176 -13.94 9.12 -9.17
N MET A 177 -14.47 9.86 -8.19
CA MET A 177 -15.59 10.79 -8.40
C MET A 177 -15.27 11.92 -9.40
N LYS A 178 -13.99 12.28 -9.60
CA LYS A 178 -13.58 13.26 -10.62
C LYS A 178 -13.49 12.69 -12.03
N SER A 179 -13.62 11.38 -12.22
CA SER A 179 -13.62 10.74 -13.54
C SER A 179 -14.73 11.26 -14.44
N GLY A 180 -15.88 11.64 -13.88
CA GLY A 180 -17.08 12.02 -14.63
C GLY A 180 -17.86 10.83 -15.21
N SER A 181 -17.40 9.60 -14.98
CA SER A 181 -18.01 8.36 -15.49
C SER A 181 -18.69 7.52 -14.41
N ILE A 182 -18.61 7.97 -13.15
CA ILE A 182 -19.11 7.23 -11.98
C ILE A 182 -20.31 7.95 -11.40
N ARG A 183 -21.38 7.20 -11.15
CA ARG A 183 -22.59 7.70 -10.51
C ARG A 183 -22.32 8.00 -9.03
N SER A 184 -22.80 9.15 -8.56
CA SER A 184 -22.61 9.62 -7.18
C SER A 184 -23.70 9.15 -6.21
N ASP A 185 -24.44 8.09 -6.54
CA ASP A 185 -25.50 7.56 -5.67
C ASP A 185 -24.87 7.06 -4.35
N GLU A 186 -25.39 7.53 -3.23
CA GLU A 186 -24.91 7.12 -1.91
C GLU A 186 -25.25 5.66 -1.60
N ASP A 187 -24.40 5.02 -0.82
CA ASP A 187 -24.63 3.70 -0.24
C ASP A 187 -24.89 3.82 1.27
N PRO A 188 -26.14 3.64 1.74
CA PRO A 188 -26.47 3.66 3.16
C PRO A 188 -25.65 2.67 3.99
N ARG A 189 -25.16 1.57 3.40
CA ARG A 189 -24.30 0.60 4.10
C ARG A 189 -22.96 1.20 4.49
N GLY A 190 -22.40 2.05 3.62
CA GLY A 190 -21.15 2.75 3.90
C GLY A 190 -21.31 3.73 5.06
N TRP A 191 -22.38 4.54 5.02
CA TRP A 191 -22.71 5.47 6.10
C TRP A 191 -23.02 4.77 7.42
N LEU A 192 -23.81 3.71 7.40
CA LEU A 192 -24.11 2.93 8.59
C LEU A 192 -22.84 2.36 9.22
N GLY A 193 -21.93 1.82 8.41
CA GLY A 193 -20.64 1.32 8.88
C GLY A 193 -19.81 2.43 9.54
N TYR A 194 -19.72 3.60 8.91
CA TYR A 194 -19.03 4.75 9.49
C TYR A 194 -19.62 5.17 10.84
N LEU A 195 -20.95 5.26 10.93
CA LEU A 195 -21.64 5.67 12.17
C LEU A 195 -21.48 4.64 13.30
N LEU A 196 -21.41 3.34 12.98
CA LEU A 196 -21.26 2.29 13.98
C LEU A 196 -19.80 2.07 14.43
N PHE A 197 -18.84 2.19 13.50
CA PHE A 197 -17.46 1.73 13.71
C PHE A 197 -16.41 2.84 13.58
N GLY A 198 -16.81 4.09 13.29
CA GLY A 198 -15.89 5.21 13.02
C GLY A 198 -15.14 5.09 11.69
N SER A 199 -15.45 4.07 10.88
CA SER A 199 -14.81 3.81 9.58
C SER A 199 -15.76 3.02 8.66
N VAL A 200 -15.58 3.14 7.34
CA VAL A 200 -16.39 2.38 6.39
C VAL A 200 -15.78 0.97 6.23
N PRO A 201 -16.51 -0.11 6.56
CA PRO A 201 -16.00 -1.46 6.41
C PRO A 201 -15.80 -1.83 4.93
N SER A 202 -14.73 -2.54 4.64
CA SER A 202 -14.52 -3.16 3.32
C SER A 202 -15.62 -4.22 3.05
N PRO A 203 -16.11 -4.38 1.81
CA PRO A 203 -15.68 -3.72 0.57
C PRO A 203 -16.44 -2.41 0.26
N TRP A 204 -17.29 -1.93 1.17
CA TRP A 204 -18.15 -0.78 0.91
C TRP A 204 -17.38 0.52 0.84
N THR A 205 -18.01 1.50 0.21
CA THR A 205 -17.70 2.93 0.34
C THR A 205 -19.01 3.69 0.61
N THR A 206 -18.96 5.00 0.80
CA THR A 206 -20.17 5.82 0.86
C THR A 206 -20.87 5.98 -0.50
N TYR A 207 -20.29 5.47 -1.58
CA TYR A 207 -20.86 5.48 -2.93
C TYR A 207 -21.14 4.07 -3.45
N ARG A 208 -22.36 3.84 -3.94
CA ARG A 208 -22.80 2.51 -4.39
C ARG A 208 -21.97 1.95 -5.54
N ALA A 209 -21.50 2.81 -6.43
CA ALA A 209 -20.76 2.43 -7.62
C ALA A 209 -19.27 2.16 -7.35
N ILE A 210 -18.76 2.48 -6.16
CA ILE A 210 -17.32 2.36 -5.84
C ILE A 210 -17.13 1.29 -4.78
N GLN A 211 -16.22 0.38 -5.07
CA GLN A 211 -15.80 -0.67 -4.15
C GLN A 211 -14.35 -0.47 -3.73
N THR A 212 -14.08 -0.81 -2.48
CA THR A 212 -12.73 -0.97 -1.96
C THR A 212 -12.19 -2.32 -2.42
N LEU A 213 -10.98 -2.38 -3.00
CA LEU A 213 -10.32 -3.67 -3.23
C LEU A 213 -10.02 -4.30 -1.86
N PRO A 214 -10.55 -5.49 -1.52
CA PRO A 214 -10.35 -6.07 -0.20
C PRO A 214 -8.88 -6.35 0.11
N ALA A 215 -8.53 -6.36 1.41
CA ALA A 215 -7.21 -6.74 1.86
C ALA A 215 -6.86 -8.18 1.44
N GLY A 216 -5.61 -8.44 1.07
CA GLY A 216 -5.17 -9.77 0.67
C GLY A 216 -5.80 -10.27 -0.64
N CYS A 217 -6.36 -9.37 -1.46
CA CYS A 217 -6.99 -9.70 -2.73
C CYS A 217 -6.30 -9.04 -3.93
N TYR A 218 -6.51 -9.64 -5.09
CA TYR A 218 -6.22 -9.04 -6.38
C TYR A 218 -7.39 -9.21 -7.34
N LEU A 219 -7.53 -8.28 -8.28
CA LEU A 219 -8.51 -8.27 -9.34
C LEU A 219 -7.76 -8.43 -10.67
N GLU A 220 -8.14 -9.44 -11.45
CA GLU A 220 -7.69 -9.68 -12.82
C GLU A 220 -8.75 -9.16 -13.79
N ALA A 221 -8.42 -8.18 -14.62
CA ALA A 221 -9.30 -7.61 -15.63
C ALA A 221 -8.84 -8.00 -17.03
N ARG A 222 -9.81 -8.47 -17.81
CA ARG A 222 -9.72 -8.92 -19.20
C ARG A 222 -10.86 -8.28 -20.02
N PRO A 223 -10.86 -8.43 -21.36
CA PRO A 223 -11.92 -7.85 -22.20
C PRO A 223 -13.35 -8.23 -21.84
N ASN A 224 -13.53 -9.44 -21.31
CA ASN A 224 -14.82 -10.02 -20.99
C ASN A 224 -15.26 -9.76 -19.54
N GLY A 225 -14.53 -8.92 -18.79
CA GLY A 225 -14.84 -8.55 -17.43
C GLY A 225 -13.65 -8.73 -16.49
N PHE A 226 -13.92 -8.75 -15.19
CA PHE A 226 -12.90 -8.94 -14.19
C PHE A 226 -13.28 -10.00 -13.17
N LYS A 227 -12.26 -10.64 -12.60
CA LYS A 227 -12.37 -11.62 -11.54
C LYS A 227 -11.61 -11.12 -10.30
N LEU A 228 -12.21 -11.29 -9.13
CA LEU A 228 -11.58 -11.03 -7.85
C LEU A 228 -11.12 -12.36 -7.24
N ASP A 229 -9.85 -12.44 -6.84
CA ASP A 229 -9.28 -13.59 -6.14
C ASP A 229 -8.55 -13.13 -4.87
N ARG A 230 -8.46 -14.02 -3.89
CA ARG A 230 -7.79 -13.78 -2.60
C ARG A 230 -6.50 -14.58 -2.56
N TYR A 231 -5.40 -13.94 -2.22
CA TYR A 231 -4.09 -14.58 -2.08
C TYR A 231 -3.65 -14.68 -0.61
N PHE A 232 -4.33 -13.97 0.30
CA PHE A 232 -4.05 -14.00 1.72
C PHE A 232 -5.30 -13.74 2.55
N ASP A 233 -5.43 -14.43 3.69
CA ASP A 233 -6.49 -14.18 4.67
C ASP A 233 -5.93 -14.32 6.08
N VAL A 234 -6.05 -13.25 6.86
CA VAL A 234 -5.55 -13.20 8.24
C VAL A 234 -6.22 -14.27 9.12
N GLY A 235 -7.53 -14.50 8.94
CA GLY A 235 -8.29 -15.47 9.71
C GLY A 235 -7.87 -16.90 9.40
N GLU A 236 -7.72 -17.25 8.12
CA GLU A 236 -7.22 -18.57 7.71
C GLU A 236 -5.78 -18.78 8.16
N SER A 237 -4.89 -17.78 8.04
CA SER A 237 -3.52 -17.88 8.54
C SER A 237 -3.47 -18.08 10.06
N PHE A 238 -4.36 -17.42 10.82
CA PHE A 238 -4.47 -17.61 12.26
C PHE A 238 -4.98 -19.01 12.61
N LEU A 239 -6.02 -19.50 11.91
CA LEU A 239 -6.63 -20.81 12.17
C LEU A 239 -5.75 -21.98 11.73
N ALA A 240 -5.02 -21.85 10.63
CA ALA A 240 -4.12 -22.88 10.11
C ALA A 240 -2.88 -23.06 11.01
N GLY A 241 -2.55 -22.07 11.84
CA GLY A 241 -1.41 -22.11 12.76
C GLY A 241 -0.05 -22.15 12.08
N GLU A 242 0.02 -21.96 10.76
CA GLU A 242 1.24 -22.11 9.96
C GLU A 242 2.29 -21.03 10.28
N GLU A 243 1.87 -19.78 10.50
CA GLU A 243 2.77 -18.69 10.93
C GLU A 243 2.93 -18.64 12.47
N PHE A 244 1.90 -19.02 13.23
CA PHE A 244 1.97 -19.00 14.70
C PHE A 244 2.86 -20.09 15.28
N ARG A 245 3.03 -21.24 14.61
CA ARG A 245 3.97 -22.29 15.03
C ARG A 245 5.43 -21.85 15.01
N ALA A 246 5.79 -20.84 14.21
CA ALA A 246 7.14 -20.29 14.18
C ALA A 246 7.44 -19.39 15.39
N ILE A 247 6.41 -18.75 15.98
CA ILE A 247 6.54 -17.80 17.11
C ILE A 247 6.13 -18.46 18.43
N THR A 248 5.30 -19.50 18.38
CA THR A 248 4.89 -20.26 19.56
C THR A 248 5.95 -21.34 19.81
N PRO A 249 6.74 -21.26 20.89
CA PRO A 249 7.51 -22.41 21.32
C PRO A 249 6.52 -23.49 21.76
N HIS A 250 6.09 -24.36 20.85
CA HIS A 250 5.64 -25.69 21.24
C HIS A 250 6.80 -26.28 22.00
N ALA A 251 6.70 -26.49 23.31
CA ALA A 251 7.75 -27.14 24.09
C ALA A 251 7.91 -28.58 23.58
N PRO A 252 8.90 -28.89 22.70
CA PRO A 252 9.15 -30.28 22.38
C PRO A 252 10.01 -30.77 23.54
N ASN A 253 9.63 -31.87 24.18
CA ASN A 253 10.45 -32.54 25.20
C ASN A 253 10.49 -31.87 26.60
N GLY A 254 9.35 -31.75 27.28
CA GLY A 254 9.35 -31.62 28.76
C GLY A 254 10.00 -30.35 29.33
N ARG A 255 10.13 -29.27 28.55
CA ARG A 255 10.61 -27.96 29.04
C ARG A 255 9.61 -27.33 30.03
N LYS A 256 10.13 -26.58 31.01
CA LYS A 256 9.29 -25.94 32.05
C LYS A 256 8.50 -24.77 31.45
N PRO A 257 7.30 -24.44 31.98
CA PRO A 257 6.48 -23.32 31.48
C PRO A 257 7.18 -21.95 31.48
N VAL A 258 8.19 -21.75 32.34
CA VAL A 258 8.99 -20.52 32.40
C VAL A 258 9.86 -20.37 31.14
N ASP A 259 10.46 -21.46 30.66
CA ASP A 259 11.31 -21.46 29.46
C ASP A 259 10.49 -21.07 28.22
N ALA A 260 9.23 -21.53 28.13
CA ALA A 260 8.34 -21.20 27.03
C ALA A 260 7.93 -19.72 27.00
N LYS A 261 7.77 -19.08 28.17
CA LYS A 261 7.44 -17.65 28.27
C LYS A 261 8.64 -16.77 27.88
N GLU A 262 9.84 -17.13 28.34
CA GLU A 262 11.07 -16.40 27.98
C GLU A 262 11.41 -16.54 26.50
N ASP A 263 11.24 -17.74 25.95
CA ASP A 263 11.39 -18.00 24.52
C ASP A 263 10.38 -17.17 23.70
N PHE A 264 9.10 -17.11 24.13
CA PHE A 264 8.09 -16.28 23.48
C PHE A 264 8.45 -14.79 23.48
N HIS A 265 8.86 -14.23 24.63
CA HIS A 265 9.27 -12.83 24.71
C HIS A 265 10.47 -12.52 23.80
N ARG A 266 11.43 -13.45 23.70
CA ARG A 266 12.60 -13.31 22.84
C ARG A 266 12.21 -13.33 21.37
N SER A 267 11.37 -14.28 20.96
CA SER A 267 10.87 -14.39 19.58
C SER A 267 10.06 -13.16 19.18
N LEU A 268 9.13 -12.72 20.03
CA LEU A 268 8.35 -11.50 19.78
C LEU A 268 9.23 -10.27 19.64
N ARG A 269 10.21 -10.09 20.55
CA ARG A 269 11.17 -8.99 20.46
C ARG A 269 11.96 -9.03 19.15
N SER A 270 12.46 -10.20 18.76
CA SER A 270 13.23 -10.36 17.52
C SER A 270 12.41 -9.99 16.28
N VAL A 271 11.13 -10.39 16.23
CA VAL A 271 10.23 -10.05 15.11
C VAL A 271 9.93 -8.55 15.08
N LEU A 272 9.73 -7.92 16.25
CA LEU A 272 9.52 -6.47 16.33
C LEU A 272 10.78 -5.68 15.94
N GLU A 273 11.95 -6.10 16.40
CA GLU A 273 13.25 -5.50 16.03
C GLU A 273 13.49 -5.60 14.52
N GLU A 274 13.27 -6.78 13.92
CA GLU A 274 13.36 -6.97 12.47
C GLU A 274 12.35 -6.11 11.72
N THR A 275 11.09 -6.08 12.18
CA THR A 275 10.02 -5.28 11.57
C THR A 275 10.39 -3.80 11.56
N VAL A 276 10.84 -3.26 12.70
CA VAL A 276 11.25 -1.85 12.78
C VAL A 276 12.43 -1.58 11.86
N ARG A 277 13.46 -2.42 11.85
CA ARG A 277 14.62 -2.26 10.95
C ARG A 277 14.18 -2.18 9.49
N LEU A 278 13.28 -3.07 9.06
CA LEU A 278 12.75 -3.10 7.70
C LEU A 278 11.93 -1.84 7.34
N HIS A 279 11.22 -1.25 8.29
CA HIS A 279 10.44 -0.02 8.07
C HIS A 279 11.28 1.27 8.18
N LEU A 280 12.54 1.18 8.61
CA LEU A 280 13.49 2.31 8.62
C LEU A 280 14.25 2.46 7.29
N LEU A 281 14.07 1.53 6.34
CA LEU A 281 14.64 1.61 4.99
C LEU A 281 14.00 2.78 4.22
N SER A 282 14.77 3.83 3.97
CA SER A 282 14.33 5.04 3.26
C SER A 282 15.54 5.85 2.81
N ASP A 283 15.53 6.34 1.56
CA ASP A 283 16.50 7.33 1.05
C ASP A 283 16.11 8.77 1.43
N ALA A 284 14.87 8.97 1.91
CA ALA A 284 14.36 10.23 2.43
C ALA A 284 14.45 10.32 3.98
N PRO A 285 14.46 11.53 4.57
CA PRO A 285 14.36 11.69 6.02
C PRO A 285 13.09 11.05 6.58
N LEU A 286 13.24 10.29 7.67
CA LEU A 286 12.14 9.59 8.33
C LEU A 286 11.89 10.17 9.72
N GLY A 287 10.64 10.11 10.17
CA GLY A 287 10.25 10.43 11.53
C GLY A 287 9.27 9.39 12.08
N VAL A 288 9.14 9.32 13.40
CA VAL A 288 8.22 8.41 14.08
C VAL A 288 7.16 9.21 14.81
N PHE A 289 5.89 8.83 14.63
CA PHE A 289 4.81 9.41 15.42
C PHE A 289 4.91 8.91 16.87
N LEU A 290 4.94 9.84 17.81
CA LEU A 290 5.07 9.58 19.24
C LEU A 290 3.84 10.14 19.95
N SER A 291 2.93 9.24 20.34
CA SER A 291 1.77 9.60 21.15
C SER A 291 2.10 9.56 22.64
N GLY A 292 3.08 8.72 23.05
CA GLY A 292 3.39 8.45 24.45
C GLY A 292 2.68 7.21 25.00
N GLY A 293 1.75 6.63 24.23
CA GLY A 293 1.20 5.31 24.47
C GLY A 293 2.24 4.20 24.32
N ILE A 294 1.91 3.00 24.80
CA ILE A 294 2.85 1.88 24.86
C ILE A 294 3.39 1.47 23.49
N ASP A 295 2.55 1.48 22.46
CA ASP A 295 2.91 1.01 21.11
C ASP A 295 3.88 1.98 20.42
N SER A 296 3.54 3.27 20.39
CA SER A 296 4.40 4.30 19.79
C SER A 296 5.72 4.43 20.56
N SER A 297 5.68 4.30 21.89
CA SER A 297 6.87 4.28 22.74
C SER A 297 7.77 3.07 22.46
N ALA A 298 7.18 1.89 22.27
CA ALA A 298 7.91 0.68 21.91
C ALA A 298 8.57 0.84 20.53
N LEU A 299 7.86 1.36 19.54
CA LEU A 299 8.43 1.65 18.21
C LEU A 299 9.61 2.62 18.30
N VAL A 300 9.48 3.73 19.02
CA VAL A 300 10.59 4.68 19.24
C VAL A 300 11.76 4.00 19.93
N SER A 301 11.51 3.18 20.95
CA SER A 301 12.57 2.47 21.68
C SER A 301 13.39 1.52 20.81
N LEU A 302 12.73 0.87 19.84
CA LEU A 302 13.36 -0.05 18.90
C LEU A 302 14.06 0.74 17.80
N ALA A 303 13.42 1.78 17.25
CA ALA A 303 13.98 2.59 16.19
C ALA A 303 15.24 3.34 16.64
N ALA A 304 15.28 3.83 17.89
CA ALA A 304 16.44 4.51 18.46
C ALA A 304 17.68 3.60 18.60
N ARG A 305 17.53 2.27 18.52
CA ARG A 305 18.67 1.32 18.48
C ARG A 305 19.29 1.19 17.10
N GLU A 306 18.49 1.41 16.07
CA GLU A 306 18.88 1.23 14.66
C GLU A 306 19.31 2.56 14.02
N LYS A 307 18.80 3.69 14.52
CA LYS A 307 19.06 5.03 13.98
C LYS A 307 19.33 6.05 15.08
N GLN A 308 20.47 6.74 14.99
CA GLN A 308 20.78 7.90 15.81
C GLN A 308 19.98 9.12 15.35
N GLU A 309 19.75 10.08 16.24
CA GLU A 309 19.04 11.35 15.93
C GLU A 309 17.64 11.13 15.34
N LEU A 310 16.88 10.19 15.93
CA LEU A 310 15.53 9.89 15.50
C LEU A 310 14.62 11.11 15.68
N ARG A 311 13.99 11.56 14.61
CA ARG A 311 12.96 12.61 14.67
C ARG A 311 11.64 12.00 15.14
N THR A 312 11.01 12.64 16.11
CA THR A 312 9.70 12.22 16.60
C THR A 312 8.70 13.36 16.57
N VAL A 313 7.45 13.05 16.20
CA VAL A 313 6.38 14.05 16.12
C VAL A 313 5.18 13.56 16.92
N GLY A 314 4.68 14.40 17.82
CA GLY A 314 3.46 14.14 18.59
C GLY A 314 2.41 15.21 18.35
N ILE A 315 1.14 14.85 18.54
CA ILE A 315 0.03 15.83 18.58
C ILE A 315 -0.32 16.05 20.05
N VAL A 316 -0.55 17.31 20.41
CA VAL A 316 -0.96 17.72 21.77
C VAL A 316 -2.15 18.67 21.68
N PHE A 317 -3.02 18.62 22.69
CA PHE A 317 -4.24 19.43 22.77
C PHE A 317 -4.14 20.41 23.96
N ASP A 318 -4.92 21.50 23.92
CA ASP A 318 -5.01 22.44 25.04
C ASP A 318 -5.73 21.85 26.25
N GLU A 319 -6.67 20.95 25.98
CA GLU A 319 -7.40 20.19 26.97
C GLU A 319 -6.49 19.13 27.61
N ALA A 320 -6.09 19.36 28.86
CA ALA A 320 -5.17 18.49 29.60
C ALA A 320 -5.63 17.03 29.68
N GLU A 321 -6.94 16.77 29.65
CA GLU A 321 -7.53 15.41 29.66
C GLU A 321 -7.24 14.62 28.38
N TYR A 322 -6.99 15.30 27.25
CA TYR A 322 -6.70 14.70 25.95
C TYR A 322 -5.21 14.80 25.57
N SER A 323 -4.40 15.52 26.36
CA SER A 323 -2.99 15.76 26.05
C SER A 323 -2.07 14.67 26.62
N GLU A 324 -1.43 13.90 25.73
CA GLU A 324 -0.43 12.89 26.09
C GLU A 324 1.00 13.47 26.18
N GLU A 325 1.16 14.79 26.14
CA GLU A 325 2.45 15.52 26.05
C GLU A 325 3.47 15.07 27.10
N ARG A 326 3.01 14.83 28.34
CA ARG A 326 3.87 14.33 29.42
C ARG A 326 4.56 13.02 29.04
N TYR A 327 3.82 12.08 28.47
CA TYR A 327 4.33 10.76 28.11
C TYR A 327 5.22 10.84 26.86
N GLN A 328 4.86 11.69 25.90
CA GLN A 328 5.71 11.98 24.72
C GLN A 328 7.08 12.48 25.17
N ARG A 329 7.12 13.46 26.08
CA ARG A 329 8.38 14.01 26.61
C ARG A 329 9.21 12.95 27.35
N MET A 330 8.59 12.10 28.18
CA MET A 330 9.30 11.03 28.89
C MET A 330 10.05 10.09 27.93
N VAL A 331 9.41 9.73 26.81
CA VAL A 331 10.01 8.83 25.81
C VAL A 331 11.08 9.56 25.01
N ALA A 332 10.81 10.80 24.59
CA ALA A 332 11.75 11.62 23.84
C ALA A 332 13.05 11.87 24.62
N GLU A 333 12.95 12.24 25.90
CA GLU A 333 14.10 12.44 26.78
C GLU A 333 14.89 11.14 26.99
N ARG A 334 14.19 10.01 27.20
CA ARG A 334 14.83 8.71 27.43
C ARG A 334 15.63 8.19 26.23
N TYR A 335 15.12 8.42 25.02
CA TYR A 335 15.75 7.94 23.78
C TYR A 335 16.47 9.04 23.00
N HIS A 336 16.60 10.23 23.60
CA HIS A 336 17.28 11.40 23.02
C HIS A 336 16.82 11.72 21.59
N THR A 337 15.51 11.74 21.37
CA THR A 337 14.92 12.03 20.05
C THR A 337 14.84 13.53 19.79
N ASP A 338 14.93 13.93 18.52
CA ASP A 338 14.57 15.27 18.07
C ASP A 338 13.04 15.37 18.04
N HIS A 339 12.44 15.73 19.18
CA HIS A 339 10.99 15.71 19.38
C HIS A 339 10.33 17.05 19.08
N ARG A 340 9.27 17.00 18.28
CA ARG A 340 8.39 18.13 18.00
C ARG A 340 6.95 17.79 18.34
N SER A 341 6.37 18.54 19.28
CA SER A 341 4.94 18.51 19.54
C SER A 341 4.23 19.53 18.63
N ILE A 342 3.15 19.10 17.99
CA ILE A 342 2.25 19.95 17.21
C ILE A 342 0.99 20.15 18.04
N ARG A 343 0.75 21.40 18.43
CA ARG A 343 -0.44 21.77 19.18
C ARG A 343 -1.61 21.96 18.21
N ILE A 344 -2.71 21.28 18.49
CA ILE A 344 -3.97 21.38 17.74
C ILE A 344 -5.03 21.93 18.69
N THR A 345 -5.76 22.93 18.20
CA THR A 345 -6.83 23.62 18.93
C THR A 345 -8.19 23.31 18.31
N ALA A 346 -9.26 23.63 19.03
CA ALA A 346 -10.61 23.51 18.50
C ALA A 346 -10.87 24.39 17.25
N ALA A 347 -10.08 25.46 17.04
CA ALA A 347 -10.18 26.30 15.86
C ALA A 347 -9.67 25.55 14.61
N ASP A 348 -8.57 24.81 14.73
CA ASP A 348 -7.97 24.05 13.63
C ASP A 348 -8.92 22.99 13.05
N GLY A 349 -9.82 22.45 13.88
CA GLY A 349 -10.83 21.47 13.45
C GLY A 349 -12.07 22.06 12.75
N ARG A 350 -12.28 23.38 12.76
CA ARG A 350 -13.43 24.04 12.11
C ARG A 350 -13.12 24.48 10.68
N ASP A 351 -11.85 24.67 10.36
CA ASP A 351 -11.38 25.25 9.09
C ASP A 351 -10.79 24.21 8.11
N GLY A 352 -10.78 22.92 8.48
CA GLY A 352 -10.34 21.79 7.66
C GLY A 352 -11.50 20.94 7.13
#